data_AF-A0A950W4D1-F1
#
_entry.id   AF-A0A950W4D1-F1
#
_cell.length_a   1.000
_cell.length_b   1.000
_cell.length_c   1.000
_cell.angle_alpha   90.00
_cell.angle_beta   90.00
_cell.angle_gamma   90.00
#
_symmetry.space_group_name_H-M   'P 1'
#
loop_
_entity.id
_entity.type
_entity.pdbx_description
1 polymer ?
#
loop_
_entity_poly.entity_id
_entity_poly.type
_entity_poly.pdbx_seq_one_letter_code
_entity_poly.pdbx_strand_id
1 'polypeptide(L)' 'MFSQQGLESMKTTLAADGYELDAREEGERVLVTIEATPDACADCLAPPDVMRAILGKTLAVPAETIDLHYPEEPEAS' A
#
# COMPACT_ATOMS: atom_id res chain seq x y z
N MET A 1 -6.37 -4.19 -14.22
CA MET A 1 -5.63 -2.96 -14.60
C MET A 1 -5.93 -1.87 -13.60
N PHE A 2 -5.00 -1.61 -12.68
CA PHE A 2 -5.08 -0.50 -11.73
C PHE A 2 -4.53 0.80 -12.33
N SER A 3 -4.86 1.93 -11.71
CA SER A 3 -4.36 3.24 -12.12
C SER A 3 -2.90 3.45 -11.74
N GLN A 4 -2.00 3.45 -12.73
CA GLN A 4 -0.57 3.73 -12.52
C GLN A 4 -0.34 5.15 -11.96
N GLN A 5 -1.14 6.14 -12.37
CA GLN A 5 -1.03 7.50 -11.81
C GLN A 5 -1.39 7.53 -10.32
N GLY A 6 -2.41 6.76 -9.91
CA GLY A 6 -2.77 6.64 -8.51
C GLY A 6 -1.65 6.01 -7.69
N LEU A 7 -1.02 4.96 -8.25
CA LEU A 7 0.11 4.29 -7.62
C LEU A 7 1.28 5.26 -7.36
N GLU A 8 1.70 5.99 -8.40
CA GLU A 8 2.81 6.94 -8.30
C GLU A 8 2.53 8.07 -7.27
N SER A 9 1.27 8.52 -7.19
CA SER A 9 0.86 9.50 -6.17
C SER A 9 0.97 8.93 -4.75
N MET A 10 0.59 7.66 -4.54
CA MET A 10 0.71 7.01 -3.24
C MET A 10 2.17 6.76 -2.88
N LYS A 11 2.99 6.28 -3.83
CA LYS A 11 4.44 6.12 -3.66
C LYS A 11 5.10 7.41 -3.21
N THR A 12 4.76 8.53 -3.87
CA THR A 12 5.33 9.85 -3.50
C THR A 12 4.95 10.25 -2.08
N THR A 13 3.71 9.97 -1.66
CA THR A 13 3.22 10.30 -0.32
C THR A 13 3.95 9.45 0.72
N LEU A 14 3.95 8.13 0.55
CA LEU A 14 4.60 7.17 1.45
C LEU A 14 6.11 7.36 1.51
N ALA A 15 6.75 7.69 0.38
CA ALA A 15 8.18 7.97 0.34
C ALA A 15 8.55 9.21 1.17
N ALA A 16 7.65 10.18 1.34
CA ALA A 16 7.86 11.32 2.22
C ALA A 16 7.86 10.91 3.72
N ASP A 17 7.15 9.83 4.06
CA ASP A 17 7.12 9.22 5.39
C ASP A 17 8.21 8.15 5.58
N GLY A 18 9.06 7.93 4.57
CA GLY A 18 10.13 6.92 4.58
C GLY A 18 9.64 5.50 4.23
N TYR A 19 8.53 5.36 3.53
CA TYR A 19 7.99 4.08 3.09
C TYR A 19 8.07 3.92 1.57
N GLU A 20 8.44 2.72 1.14
CA GLU A 20 8.37 2.33 -0.27
C GLU A 20 7.10 1.52 -0.50
N LEU A 21 6.42 1.78 -1.62
CA LEU A 21 5.23 1.04 -2.01
C LEU A 21 5.45 0.42 -3.37
N ASP A 22 5.19 -0.88 -3.46
CA ASP A 22 5.12 -1.63 -4.70
C ASP A 22 3.69 -2.14 -4.93
N ALA A 23 3.24 -2.16 -6.17
CA ALA A 23 1.97 -2.77 -6.52
C ALA A 23 2.09 -3.57 -7.81
N ARG A 24 1.62 -4.82 -7.77
CA ARG A 24 1.63 -5.74 -8.89
C ARG A 24 0.25 -6.35 -9.13
N GLU A 25 -0.06 -6.60 -10.39
CA GLU A 25 -1.29 -7.28 -10.77
C GLU A 25 -1.10 -8.79 -10.64
N GLU A 26 -1.94 -9.44 -9.85
CA GLU A 26 -1.99 -10.90 -9.66
C GLU A 26 -3.37 -11.40 -10.12
N GLY A 27 -3.51 -11.60 -11.43
CA GLY A 27 -4.76 -12.05 -12.06
C GLY A 27 -5.89 -11.03 -11.90
N GLU A 28 -6.88 -11.35 -11.06
CA GLU A 28 -8.02 -10.48 -10.73
C GLU A 28 -7.77 -9.61 -9.48
N ARG A 29 -6.61 -9.76 -8.84
CA ARG A 29 -6.23 -9.04 -7.62
C ARG A 29 -5.04 -8.11 -7.85
N VAL A 30 -4.87 -7.16 -6.94
CA VAL A 30 -3.72 -6.27 -6.89
C VAL A 30 -2.99 -6.53 -5.59
N LEU A 31 -1.77 -7.06 -5.69
CA LEU A 31 -0.91 -7.21 -4.53
C LEU A 31 -0.17 -5.91 -4.31
N VAL A 32 -0.34 -5.31 -3.15
CA VAL A 32 0.33 -4.07 -2.75
C VAL A 32 1.25 -4.39 -1.58
N THR A 33 2.54 -4.10 -1.73
CA THR A 33 3.54 -4.32 -0.69
C THR A 33 4.06 -2.97 -0.23
N ILE A 34 4.07 -2.74 1.07
CA ILE A 34 4.69 -1.57 1.68
C ILE A 34 5.94 -2.03 2.43
N GLU A 35 7.06 -1.36 2.18
CA GLU A 35 8.34 -1.62 2.83
C GLU A 35 8.77 -0.38 3.62
N ALA A 36 9.23 -0.60 4.85
CA ALA A 36 9.75 0.45 5.70
C ALA A 36 11.23 0.66 5.37
N THR A 37 11.60 1.85 4.91
CA THR A 37 13.01 2.22 4.76
C THR A 37 13.62 2.49 6.16
N PRO A 38 14.96 2.58 6.32
CA PRO A 38 15.56 2.98 7.59
C PRO A 38 15.14 4.36 8.12
N ASP A 39 14.52 5.20 7.28
CA ASP A 39 13.99 6.52 7.65
C ASP A 39 12.48 6.47 7.95
N ALA A 40 11.84 5.31 7.81
CA ALA A 40 10.41 5.13 7.99
C ALA A 40 9.96 5.52 9.40
N CYS A 41 8.98 6.41 9.47
CA CYS A 41 8.38 6.75 10.74
C CYS A 41 7.28 5.74 11.09
N ALA A 42 7.57 4.80 12.00
CA ALA A 42 6.64 3.74 12.44
C ALA A 42 5.29 4.27 12.96
N ASP A 43 5.24 5.51 13.47
CA ASP A 43 4.02 6.14 14.01
C ASP A 43 3.20 6.91 12.95
N CYS A 44 3.80 7.27 11.81
CA CYS A 44 3.12 8.02 10.75
C CYS A 44 2.29 7.13 9.81
N LEU A 45 2.49 5.81 9.86
CA LEU A 45 1.85 4.90 8.91
C LEU A 45 0.38 4.69 9.29
N ALA A 46 -0.51 4.97 8.33
CA ALA A 46 -1.93 4.75 8.55
C ALA A 46 -2.24 3.24 8.71
N PRO A 47 -3.29 2.88 9.48
CA PRO A 47 -3.71 1.49 9.63
C PRO A 47 -4.03 0.82 8.29
N PRO A 48 -3.81 -0.50 8.16
CA PRO A 48 -3.98 -1.23 6.89
C PRO A 48 -5.39 -1.12 6.32
N ASP A 49 -6.45 -1.12 7.14
CA ASP A 49 -7.83 -0.93 6.68
C ASP A 49 -8.07 0.44 6.03
N VAL A 50 -7.47 1.49 6.61
CA VAL A 50 -7.57 2.86 6.08
C VAL A 50 -6.78 2.96 4.78
N MET A 51 -5.55 2.44 4.77
CA MET A 51 -4.68 2.45 3.60
C MET A 51 -5.29 1.66 2.43
N ARG A 52 -5.86 0.48 2.69
CA ARG A 52 -6.58 -0.33 1.70
C ARG A 52 -7.78 0.42 1.11
N ALA A 53 -8.55 1.13 1.93
CA ALA A 53 -9.67 1.93 1.47
C ALA A 53 -9.23 3.12 0.60
N ILE A 54 -8.12 3.78 0.93
CA ILE A 54 -7.52 4.85 0.13
C ILE A 54 -6.99 4.29 -1.19
N LEU A 55 -6.21 3.21 -1.14
CA LEU A 55 -5.67 2.51 -2.31
C LEU A 55 -6.78 2.10 -3.27
N GLY A 56 -7.90 1.55 -2.79
CA GLY A 56 -9.03 1.20 -3.65
C GLY A 56 -9.57 2.39 -4.44
N LYS A 57 -9.69 3.56 -3.79
CA LYS A 57 -10.14 4.79 -4.45
C LYS A 57 -9.09 5.33 -5.43
N THR A 58 -7.83 5.36 -5.03
CA THR A 58 -6.73 5.96 -5.78
C THR A 58 -6.32 5.11 -6.98
N LEU A 59 -6.24 3.80 -6.80
CA LEU A 59 -5.94 2.82 -7.84
C LEU A 59 -7.15 2.51 -8.72
N ALA A 60 -8.33 3.01 -8.36
CA ALA A 60 -9.62 2.76 -9.03
C ALA A 60 -9.97 1.26 -9.14
N VAL A 61 -9.69 0.51 -8.07
CA VAL A 61 -10.00 -0.92 -7.95
C VAL A 61 -10.79 -1.20 -6.67
N PRO A 62 -11.57 -2.29 -6.62
CA PRO A 62 -12.27 -2.67 -5.41
C PRO A 62 -11.29 -2.91 -4.25
N ALA A 63 -11.58 -2.38 -3.06
CA ALA A 63 -10.72 -2.60 -1.88
C ALA A 63 -10.62 -4.09 -1.49
N GLU A 64 -11.64 -4.90 -1.82
CA GLU A 64 -11.67 -6.34 -1.60
C GLU A 64 -10.71 -7.14 -2.52
N THR A 65 -10.28 -6.55 -3.63
CA THR A 65 -9.30 -7.19 -4.54
C THR A 65 -7.87 -6.73 -4.27
N ILE A 66 -7.68 -5.78 -3.34
CA ILE A 66 -6.37 -5.32 -2.88
C ILE A 66 -5.90 -6.22 -1.74
N ASP A 67 -4.77 -6.86 -1.97
CA ASP A 67 -4.09 -7.71 -1.02
C ASP A 67 -2.86 -6.92 -0.54
N LEU A 68 -2.98 -6.31 0.64
CA LEU A 68 -2.05 -5.32 1.18
C LEU A 68 -1.14 -5.99 2.21
N HIS A 69 0.16 -5.94 1.97
CA HIS A 69 1.19 -6.44 2.87
C HIS A 69 1.96 -5.28 3.50
N TYR A 70 1.95 -5.20 4.82
CA TYR A 70 2.75 -4.24 5.59
C TYR A 70 4.05 -4.87 6.08
N PRO A 71 5.10 -4.06 6.33
CA PRO A 71 6.40 -4.56 6.77
C PRO A 71 6.42 -5.07 8.23
N GLU A 72 5.29 -5.02 8.94
CA GLU A 72 5.21 -5.29 10.38
C GLU A 72 3.90 -5.97 10.83
N GLU A 73 3.41 -6.90 10.02
CA GLU A 73 2.60 -7.99 10.57
C GLU A 73 3.51 -9.21 10.77
N PRO A 74 4.28 -9.31 11.89
CA PRO A 74 4.56 -10.64 12.39
C PRO A 74 3.18 -11.25 12.64
N GLU A 75 2.88 -12.33 11.92
CA GLU A 75 1.71 -13.16 12.13
C GLU A 75 1.36 -13.17 13.62
N ALA A 76 0.24 -12.55 14.00
CA ALA A 76 -0.32 -12.74 15.33
C ALA A 76 -0.70 -14.21 15.45
N SER A 77 0.25 -15.03 15.91
CA SER A 77 0.03 -16.37 16.46
C SER A 77 -0.40 -16.28 17.91
#